data_AF-A0A7Y5DAY0-F1
#
_entry.id   AF-A0A7Y5DAY0-F1
#
_cell.length_a   1.000
_cell.length_b   1.000
_cell.length_c   1.000
_cell.angle_alpha   90.00
_cell.angle_beta   90.00
_cell.angle_gamma   90.00
#
_symmetry.space_group_name_H-M   'P 1'
#
loop_
_entity.id
_entity.type
_entity.pdbx_description
1 polymer ?
#
loop_
_entity_poly.entity_id
_entity_poly.type
_entity_poly.pdbx_seq_one_letter_code
_entity_poly.pdbx_strand_id
1 'polypeptide(L)'
;MDLQEQYIEDYTSGFNHAYILAEYSPELLADIDQSNNPVNDYFEGFFAGKEHYQMEQEQSKELDELGVLRSNSKDRDKEFERE
;
A
#
# COMPACT_ATOMS: atom_id res chain seq x y z
N MET A 1 2.16 29.40 -13.90
CA MET A 1 2.31 28.24 -13.01
C MET A 1 3.77 28.17 -12.66
N ASP A 2 4.09 28.16 -11.38
CA ASP A 2 5.47 28.02 -10.92
C ASP A 2 5.97 26.59 -11.20
N LEU A 3 7.25 26.40 -11.50
CA LEU A 3 7.83 25.08 -11.77
C LEU A 3 7.68 24.14 -10.56
N GLN A 4 7.74 24.72 -9.36
CA GLN A 4 7.54 23.98 -8.12
C GLN A 4 6.09 23.55 -7.92
N GLU A 5 5.11 24.37 -8.32
CA GLU A 5 3.69 24.01 -8.28
C GLU A 5 3.41 22.87 -9.26
N GLN A 6 3.97 22.94 -10.48
CA GLN A 6 3.79 21.90 -11.49
C GLN A 6 4.39 20.56 -11.06
N TYR A 7 5.59 20.57 -10.47
CA TYR A 7 6.19 19.37 -9.87
C TYR A 7 5.25 18.72 -8.83
N ILE A 8 4.70 19.52 -7.92
CA ILE A 8 3.81 19.03 -6.85
C ILE A 8 2.54 18.41 -7.46
N GLU A 9 1.94 19.07 -8.45
CA GLU A 9 0.73 18.59 -9.11
C GLU A 9 0.96 17.26 -9.85
N ASP A 10 2.04 17.17 -10.63
CA ASP A 10 2.37 15.98 -11.40
C ASP A 10 2.70 14.81 -10.46
N TYR A 11 3.53 15.05 -9.44
CA TYR A 11 3.86 14.05 -8.43
C TYR A 11 2.62 13.56 -7.68
N THR A 12 1.79 14.48 -7.18
CA THR A 12 0.58 14.14 -6.41
C THR A 12 -0.41 13.34 -7.25
N SER A 13 -0.55 13.71 -8.52
CA SER A 13 -1.42 12.99 -9.46
C SER A 13 -0.94 11.57 -9.70
N GLY A 14 0.37 11.40 -9.94
CA GLY A 14 1.00 10.08 -10.08
C GLY A 14 0.75 9.20 -8.87
N PHE A 15 1.03 9.74 -7.67
CA PHE A 15 0.86 9.05 -6.40
C PHE A 15 -0.59 8.55 -6.22
N ASN A 16 -1.55 9.45 -6.36
CA ASN A 16 -2.96 9.11 -6.15
C ASN A 16 -3.45 8.07 -7.17
N HIS A 17 -3.05 8.18 -8.44
CA HIS A 17 -3.44 7.20 -9.46
C HIS A 17 -2.89 5.81 -9.17
N ALA A 18 -1.62 5.71 -8.80
CA ALA A 18 -1.01 4.43 -8.45
C ALA A 18 -1.68 3.78 -7.23
N TYR A 19 -1.98 4.59 -6.21
CA TYR A 19 -2.67 4.12 -5.00
C TYR A 19 -4.06 3.53 -5.35
N ILE A 20 -4.87 4.27 -6.12
CA ILE A 20 -6.19 3.82 -6.56
C ILE A 20 -6.08 2.56 -7.43
N LEU A 21 -5.11 2.50 -8.34
CA LEU A 21 -4.90 1.31 -9.17
C LEU A 21 -4.47 0.11 -8.34
N ALA A 22 -3.64 0.30 -7.32
CA ALA A 22 -3.23 -0.78 -6.43
C ALA A 22 -4.42 -1.36 -5.67
N GLU A 23 -5.37 -0.51 -5.28
CA GLU A 23 -6.58 -0.90 -4.56
C GLU A 23 -7.61 -1.62 -5.46
N TYR A 24 -7.88 -1.09 -6.66
CA TYR A 24 -9.01 -1.55 -7.48
C TYR A 24 -8.62 -2.35 -8.72
N SER A 25 -7.37 -2.26 -9.19
CA SER A 25 -6.93 -2.86 -10.46
C SER A 25 -5.43 -3.21 -10.46
N PRO A 26 -4.98 -4.10 -9.55
CA PRO A 26 -3.56 -4.42 -9.35
C PRO A 26 -2.90 -5.07 -10.58
N GLU A 27 -3.67 -5.76 -11.43
CA GLU A 27 -3.14 -6.35 -12.67
C GLU A 27 -2.69 -5.28 -13.67
N LEU A 28 -3.50 -4.23 -13.84
CA LEU A 28 -3.13 -3.09 -14.69
C LEU A 28 -1.89 -2.38 -14.15
N LEU A 29 -1.78 -2.26 -12.83
CA LEU A 29 -0.62 -1.66 -12.19
C LEU A 29 0.67 -2.48 -12.42
N ALA A 30 0.56 -3.81 -12.45
CA ALA A 30 1.69 -4.69 -12.74
C ALA A 30 2.19 -4.54 -14.18
N ASP A 31 1.29 -4.33 -15.14
CA ASP A 31 1.64 -4.11 -16.54
C ASP A 31 2.34 -2.76 -16.77
N ILE A 32 1.92 -1.71 -16.05
CA ILE A 32 2.53 -0.36 -16.13
C ILE A 32 3.97 -0.36 -15.58
N ASP A 33 4.27 -1.22 -14.61
CA ASP A 33 5.62 -1.34 -14.03
C ASP A 33 6.64 -1.95 -15.01
N GLN A 34 6.16 -2.72 -16.00
CA GLN A 34 7.00 -3.37 -17.00
C GLN A 34 7.34 -2.48 -18.20
N SER A 35 6.69 -1.32 -18.34
CA SER A 35 7.01 -0.37 -19.40
C SER A 35 8.20 0.51 -19.00
N ASN A 36 9.13 0.74 -19.95
CA ASN A 36 10.23 1.71 -19.81
C ASN A 36 9.67 3.13 -19.69
N ASN A 37 9.19 3.48 -18.50
CA ASN A 37 8.55 4.75 -18.24
C ASN A 37 9.61 5.85 -18.17
N PRO A 38 9.36 7.02 -18.78
CA PRO A 38 10.27 8.15 -18.68
C PRO A 38 10.40 8.59 -17.22
N VAL A 39 11.63 8.90 -16.80
CA VAL A 39 11.88 9.49 -15.47
C VAL A 39 11.31 10.91 -15.47
N ASN A 40 10.13 11.07 -14.89
CA ASN A 40 9.47 12.35 -14.67
C ASN A 40 8.71 12.34 -13.34
N ASP A 41 8.34 13.52 -12.87
CA ASP A 41 7.74 13.76 -11.55
C ASP A 41 6.46 12.93 -11.34
N TYR A 42 5.66 12.77 -12.40
CA TYR A 42 4.47 11.93 -12.37
C TYR A 42 4.80 10.47 -12.10
N PHE A 43 5.75 9.87 -12.83
CA PHE A 43 6.12 8.48 -12.62
C PHE A 43 6.84 8.27 -11.29
N GLU A 44 7.60 9.25 -10.81
CA GLU A 44 8.17 9.22 -9.46
C GLU A 44 7.07 9.14 -8.39
N GLY A 45 6.05 10.00 -8.48
CA GLY A 45 4.87 9.93 -7.63
C GLY A 45 4.12 8.60 -7.77
N PHE A 46 3.97 8.10 -8.99
CA PHE A 46 3.29 6.84 -9.30
C PHE A 46 3.96 5.63 -8.61
N PHE A 47 5.28 5.50 -8.69
CA PHE A 47 5.98 4.42 -8.00
C PHE A 47 5.85 4.54 -6.47
N ALA A 48 5.95 5.77 -5.93
CA ALA A 48 5.77 6.01 -4.51
C ALA A 48 4.35 5.65 -4.01
N GLY A 49 3.31 5.97 -4.77
CA GLY A 49 1.92 5.64 -4.42
C GLY A 49 1.65 4.13 -4.39
N LYS A 50 2.24 3.40 -5.34
CA LYS A 50 2.21 1.93 -5.36
C LYS A 50 2.91 1.33 -4.14
N GLU A 51 4.12 1.78 -3.85
CA GLU A 51 4.92 1.28 -2.72
C GLU A 51 4.20 1.56 -1.39
N HIS A 52 3.63 2.76 -1.23
CA HIS A 52 2.87 3.14 -0.04
C HIS A 52 1.68 2.20 0.21
N TYR A 53 0.90 1.89 -0.83
CA TYR A 53 -0.22 0.95 -0.69
C TYR A 53 0.24 -0.45 -0.29
N GLN A 54 1.37 -0.93 -0.84
CA GLN A 54 1.93 -2.24 -0.48
C GLN A 54 2.35 -2.28 0.99
N MET A 55 3.01 -1.23 1.48
CA MET A 55 3.39 -1.11 2.89
C MET A 55 2.16 -1.10 3.81
N GLU A 56 1.10 -0.37 3.45
CA GLU A 56 -0.14 -0.36 4.24
C GLU A 56 -0.80 -1.74 4.29
N GLN A 57 -0.78 -2.48 3.18
CA GLN A 57 -1.33 -3.84 3.13
C GLN A 57 -0.51 -4.83 3.96
N GLU A 58 0.81 -4.71 3.95
CA GLU A 58 1.69 -5.52 4.79
C GLU A 58 1.48 -5.23 6.28
N GLN A 59 1.41 -3.95 6.65
CA GLN A 59 1.14 -3.52 8.02
C GLN A 59 -0.23 -3.99 8.51
N SER A 60 -1.26 -3.91 7.65
CA SER A 60 -2.61 -4.39 7.98
C SER A 60 -2.62 -5.89 8.25
N LYS A 61 -1.93 -6.68 7.42
CA LYS A 61 -1.79 -8.13 7.64
C LYS A 61 -1.06 -8.46 8.94
N GLU A 62 0.01 -7.75 9.26
CA GLU A 62 0.76 -7.94 10.51
C GLU A 62 -0.13 -7.71 11.75
N LEU A 63 -0.95 -6.66 11.72
CA LEU A 63 -1.90 -6.35 12.79
C LEU A 63 -2.99 -7.43 12.94
N ASP A 64 -3.50 -7.94 11.83
CA ASP A 64 -4.49 -9.03 11.85
C ASP A 64 -3.89 -10.32 12.44
N GLU A 65 -2.67 -10.68 12.05
CA GLU A 65 -1.94 -11.83 12.58
C GLU A 65 -1.72 -11.71 14.10
N LEU A 66 -1.33 -10.53 14.58
CA LEU A 66 -1.22 -10.24 16.02
C LEU A 66 -2.57 -10.38 16.75
N GLY A 67 -3.66 -9.95 16.10
CA GLY A 67 -5.02 -10.12 16.62
C GLY A 67 -5.42 -11.59 16.78
N VAL A 68 -5.10 -12.42 15.79
CA VAL A 68 -5.35 -13.87 15.81
C VAL A 68 -4.53 -14.54 16.92
N LEU A 69 -3.23 -14.23 17.04
CA LEU A 69 -2.36 -14.78 18.09
C LEU A 69 -2.89 -14.43 19.48
N ARG A 70 -3.33 -13.19 19.71
CA ARG A 70 -3.89 -12.76 20.99
C ARG A 70 -5.20 -13.48 21.33
N SER A 71 -6.02 -13.77 20.34
CA SER A 71 -7.29 -14.47 20.51
C SER A 71 -7.04 -15.94 20.90
N ASN A 72 -6.14 -16.61 20.17
CA ASN A 72 -5.75 -17.99 20.46
C ASN A 72 -5.13 -18.16 21.86
N SER A 73 -4.32 -17.19 22.33
CA SER A 73 -3.78 -17.23 23.69
C SER A 73 -4.88 -17.16 24.77
N LYS A 74 -5.90 -16.32 24.57
CA LYS A 74 -7.04 -16.20 25.51
C LYS A 74 -7.92 -17.44 25.56
N ASP A 75 -8.08 -18.12 24.43
CA ASP A 75 -8.87 -19.36 24.38
C ASP A 75 -8.15 -20.52 25.07
N ARG A 76 -6.82 -20.59 24.97
CA ARG A 76 -6.02 -21.57 25.72
C ARG A 76 -6.09 -21.33 27.23
N ASP A 77 -5.99 -20.08 27.69
CA ASP A 77 -6.08 -19.77 29.12
C ASP A 77 -7.45 -20.16 29.71
N LYS A 78 -8.54 -20.01 28.95
CA LYS A 78 -9.88 -20.44 29.38
C LYS A 78 -10.08 -21.95 29.44
N GLU A 79 -9.29 -22.72 28.68
CA GLU A 79 -9.34 -24.19 28.71
C GLU A 79 -8.66 -24.74 29.97
N PHE A 80 -7.57 -24.11 30.41
CA PHE A 80 -6.87 -24.48 31.65
C PHE A 80 -7.61 -24.10 32.94
N GLU A 81 -8.53 -23.14 32.92
CA GLU A 81 -9.36 -22.77 34.09
C GLU A 81 -10.57 -23.71 34.32
N ARG A 82 -10.80 -24.71 33.46
CA ARG A 82 -11.93 -25.66 33.58
C ARG A 82 -11.58 -27.02 34.19
N GLU A 83 -10.33 -27.25 34.58
CA GLU A 83 -9.86 -28.43 35.33
C GLU A 83 -9.73 -28.14 36.83
#